data_AF-A0A397ESQ9-F1
#
_entry.id   AF-A0A397ESQ9-F1
#
_cell.length_a   1.000
_cell.length_b   1.000
_cell.length_c   1.000
_cell.angle_alpha   90.00
_cell.angle_beta   90.00
_cell.angle_gamma   90.00
#
_symmetry.space_group_name_H-M   'P 1'
#
loop_
_entity.id
_entity.type
_entity.pdbx_description
1 polymer ?
#
loop_
_entity_poly.entity_id
_entity_poly.type
_entity_poly.pdbx_seq_one_letter_code
_entity_poly.pdbx_strand_id
1 'polypeptide(L)'
;MKRLSKAVQDRVGRKGPPLLQDEHVPTSDDNSAHSSLQLVLVLKQNGVGEICRTIKAEIDTIWAVQSAFKTLASVGHFYFSCGETVFSVNPADGFYDSDGLLLALFALKKFPHHREHKHDQQAAWYALALLNALTTSDWYHIQLIGTVFSHRGVPLIARAIAMHVQVEEIALEGFQLLERIATVSQFFAVINRNHVLELAYHALSLYK
;
A
#
# COMPACT_ATOMS: atom_id res chain seq x y z
N MET A 1 -31.25 13.86 76.67
CA MET A 1 -30.65 13.04 77.75
C MET A 1 -29.19 12.78 77.40
N LYS A 2 -28.30 12.96 78.39
CA LYS A 2 -26.88 12.55 78.49
C LYS A 2 -25.80 13.30 77.67
N ARG A 3 -24.93 13.91 78.48
CA ARG A 3 -23.64 14.57 78.23
C ARG A 3 -22.59 13.60 77.70
N LEU A 4 -21.59 14.12 76.99
CA LEU A 4 -20.19 13.75 77.20
C LEU A 4 -19.29 14.97 76.94
N SER A 5 -18.73 15.50 78.03
CA SER A 5 -17.55 16.36 78.01
C SER A 5 -16.32 15.45 78.06
N LYS A 6 -15.31 15.69 77.22
CA LYS A 6 -13.92 15.77 77.71
C LYS A 6 -13.05 16.53 76.71
N ALA A 7 -12.64 17.70 77.17
CA ALA A 7 -11.58 18.49 76.62
C ALA A 7 -10.26 17.70 76.60
N VAL A 8 -9.44 18.01 75.59
CA VAL A 8 -8.03 18.38 75.77
C VAL A 8 -7.21 17.41 76.63
N GLN A 9 -6.56 16.46 75.97
CA GLN A 9 -5.17 16.06 76.23
C GLN A 9 -4.82 14.92 75.29
N ASP A 10 -4.27 15.27 74.13
CA ASP A 10 -3.10 14.58 73.58
C ASP A 10 -2.50 15.46 72.49
N ARG A 11 -1.67 16.41 72.95
CA ARG A 11 -0.67 17.05 72.08
C ARG A 11 0.41 16.01 71.82
N VAL A 12 0.73 15.77 70.55
CA VAL A 12 2.06 15.95 69.92
C VAL A 12 2.05 15.10 68.64
N GLY A 13 1.55 15.69 67.55
CA GLY A 13 1.59 15.12 66.20
C GLY A 13 2.13 16.14 65.22
N ARG A 14 3.46 16.20 65.10
CA ARG A 14 4.14 16.88 63.98
C ARG A 14 3.80 16.16 62.66
N LYS A 15 3.24 16.89 61.70
CA LYS A 15 3.68 16.98 60.29
C LYS A 15 2.64 17.79 59.50
N GLY A 16 3.11 18.76 58.72
CA GLY A 16 2.26 19.60 57.87
C GLY A 16 1.53 18.80 56.78
N PRO A 17 0.51 19.41 56.14
CA PRO A 17 -0.31 18.72 55.16
C PRO A 17 0.51 18.31 53.92
N PRO A 18 0.21 17.15 53.29
CA PRO A 18 0.88 16.73 52.05
C PRO A 18 0.52 17.67 50.90
N LEU A 19 1.53 18.05 50.12
CA LEU A 19 1.38 18.73 48.84
C LEU A 19 0.54 17.87 47.89
N LEU A 20 -0.38 18.53 47.19
CA LEU A 20 -1.23 17.98 46.15
C LEU A 20 -0.39 17.19 45.14
N GLN A 21 -0.84 15.97 44.84
CA GLN A 21 -0.32 15.21 43.71
C GLN A 21 -0.69 15.99 42.44
N ASP A 22 0.32 16.36 41.66
CA ASP A 22 0.13 16.81 40.28
C ASP A 22 -0.59 15.70 39.51
N GLU A 23 -1.88 15.90 39.25
CA GLU A 23 -2.56 15.18 38.19
C GLU A 23 -1.83 15.52 36.89
N HIS A 24 -1.06 14.56 36.39
CA HIS A 24 -0.47 14.62 35.07
C HIS A 24 -1.61 14.60 34.05
N VAL A 25 -2.08 15.80 33.66
CA VAL A 25 -2.93 15.98 32.48
C VAL A 25 -2.05 15.62 31.29
N PRO A 26 -2.36 14.55 30.52
CA PRO A 26 -1.58 14.22 29.35
C PRO A 26 -1.76 15.35 28.35
N THR A 27 -0.69 16.08 28.09
CA THR A 27 -0.62 17.06 27.01
C THR A 27 -0.86 16.35 25.68
N SER A 28 -1.76 16.89 24.85
CA SER A 28 -2.22 16.29 23.59
C SER A 28 -1.08 15.90 22.64
N ASP A 29 0.08 16.51 22.81
CA ASP A 29 1.26 16.31 21.98
C ASP A 29 1.94 14.97 22.24
N ASP A 30 1.93 14.47 23.47
CA ASP A 30 2.52 13.17 23.84
C ASP A 30 1.74 12.00 23.22
N ASN A 31 0.41 12.11 23.18
CA ASN A 31 -0.44 11.14 22.51
C ASN A 31 -0.22 11.13 20.98
N SER A 32 0.06 12.28 20.37
CA SER A 32 0.32 12.36 18.92
C SER A 32 1.67 11.72 18.54
N ALA A 33 2.70 11.93 19.36
CA ALA A 33 4.03 11.36 19.15
C ALA A 33 4.03 9.85 19.41
N HIS A 34 3.33 9.38 20.45
CA HIS A 34 3.14 7.96 20.73
C HIS A 34 2.33 7.26 19.63
N SER A 35 1.26 7.88 19.13
CA SER A 35 0.42 7.33 18.06
C SER A 35 1.19 7.23 16.74
N SER A 36 2.02 8.23 16.44
CA SER A 36 2.89 8.22 15.26
C SER A 36 3.96 7.12 15.34
N LEU A 37 4.55 6.90 16.52
CA LEU A 37 5.48 5.80 16.77
C LEU A 37 4.80 4.42 16.72
N GLN A 38 3.56 4.30 17.20
CA GLN A 38 2.77 3.08 17.07
C GLN A 38 2.37 2.79 15.63
N LEU A 39 1.95 3.80 14.86
CA LEU A 39 1.66 3.63 13.44
C LEU A 39 2.91 3.18 12.68
N VAL A 40 4.08 3.76 13.00
CA VAL A 40 5.36 3.31 12.47
C VAL A 40 5.67 1.87 12.88
N LEU A 41 5.37 1.44 14.11
CA LEU A 41 5.55 0.05 14.55
C LEU A 41 4.57 -0.92 13.87
N VAL A 42 3.32 -0.52 13.65
CA VAL A 42 2.31 -1.31 12.92
C VAL A 42 2.68 -1.43 11.45
N LEU A 43 3.12 -0.34 10.81
CA LEU A 43 3.68 -0.35 9.47
C LEU A 43 4.93 -1.23 9.39
N LYS A 44 5.82 -1.18 10.40
CA LYS A 44 7.02 -2.00 10.51
C LYS A 44 6.72 -3.49 10.68
N GLN A 45 5.63 -3.87 11.36
CA GLN A 45 5.39 -5.27 11.70
C GLN A 45 4.52 -6.01 10.70
N ASN A 46 3.53 -5.38 10.06
CA ASN A 46 2.64 -6.06 9.10
C ASN A 46 1.79 -5.12 8.23
N GLY A 47 2.14 -3.83 8.08
CA GLY A 47 1.27 -2.84 7.44
C GLY A 47 0.89 -3.20 6.00
N VAL A 48 1.86 -3.61 5.17
CA VAL A 48 1.60 -4.01 3.78
C VAL A 48 0.75 -5.28 3.70
N GLY A 49 1.02 -6.26 4.57
CA GLY A 49 0.26 -7.50 4.60
C GLY A 49 -1.19 -7.30 5.04
N GLU A 50 -1.43 -6.42 6.02
CA GLU A 50 -2.80 -6.02 6.38
C GLU A 50 -3.51 -5.30 5.24
N ILE A 51 -2.85 -4.38 4.54
CA ILE A 51 -3.45 -3.71 3.38
C ILE A 51 -3.82 -4.74 2.30
N CYS A 52 -2.97 -5.73 2.03
CA CYS A 52 -3.27 -6.82 1.09
C CYS A 52 -4.46 -7.67 1.56
N ARG A 53 -4.57 -7.97 2.87
CA ARG A 53 -5.74 -8.66 3.44
C ARG A 53 -7.02 -7.84 3.30
N THR A 54 -6.96 -6.53 3.54
CA THR A 54 -8.10 -5.64 3.34
C THR A 54 -8.52 -5.62 1.87
N ILE A 55 -7.59 -5.56 0.92
CA ILE A 55 -7.90 -5.63 -0.51
C ILE A 55 -8.62 -6.94 -0.86
N LYS A 56 -8.16 -8.07 -0.31
CA LYS A 56 -8.83 -9.38 -0.49
C LYS A 56 -10.27 -9.36 0.03
N ALA A 57 -10.48 -8.79 1.22
CA ALA A 57 -11.80 -8.72 1.85
C ALA A 57 -12.75 -7.77 1.12
N GLU A 58 -12.24 -6.63 0.65
CA GLU A 58 -13.02 -5.55 0.02
C GLU A 58 -12.92 -5.56 -1.51
N ILE A 59 -12.61 -6.72 -2.10
CA ILE A 59 -12.27 -6.80 -3.53
C ILE A 59 -13.44 -6.43 -4.45
N ASP A 60 -14.68 -6.48 -3.98
CA ASP A 60 -15.88 -6.03 -4.70
C ASP A 60 -16.11 -4.52 -4.62
N THR A 61 -15.37 -3.82 -3.75
CA THR A 61 -15.51 -2.38 -3.50
C THR A 61 -14.38 -1.60 -4.19
N ILE A 62 -14.62 -1.10 -5.40
CA ILE A 62 -13.58 -0.45 -6.22
C ILE A 62 -12.86 0.72 -5.50
N TRP A 63 -13.60 1.54 -4.75
CA TRP A 63 -13.00 2.65 -3.99
C TRP A 63 -12.04 2.17 -2.91
N ALA A 64 -12.35 1.06 -2.24
CA ALA A 64 -11.48 0.46 -1.22
C ALA A 64 -10.21 -0.11 -1.87
N VAL A 65 -10.35 -0.85 -2.97
CA VAL A 65 -9.21 -1.40 -3.71
C VAL A 65 -8.28 -0.29 -4.23
N GLN A 66 -8.86 0.74 -4.86
CA GLN A 66 -8.13 1.89 -5.38
C GLN A 66 -7.39 2.66 -4.27
N SER A 67 -8.03 2.87 -3.12
CA SER A 67 -7.42 3.57 -1.98
C SER A 67 -6.30 2.73 -1.34
N ALA A 68 -6.49 1.42 -1.25
CA ALA A 68 -5.49 0.51 -0.72
C ALA A 68 -4.26 0.39 -1.63
N PHE A 69 -4.44 0.24 -2.95
CA PHE A 69 -3.32 0.25 -3.89
C PHE A 69 -2.57 1.58 -3.93
N LYS A 70 -3.28 2.71 -3.86
CA LYS A 70 -2.64 4.02 -3.70
C LYS A 70 -1.78 4.09 -2.44
N THR A 71 -2.27 3.51 -1.35
CA THR A 71 -1.53 3.45 -0.08
C THR A 71 -0.29 2.59 -0.22
N LEU A 72 -0.39 1.41 -0.85
CA LEU A 72 0.76 0.55 -1.14
C LEU A 72 1.81 1.25 -2.00
N ALA A 73 1.39 1.95 -3.06
CA ALA A 73 2.30 2.70 -3.92
C ALA A 73 3.02 3.80 -3.13
N SER A 74 2.28 4.55 -2.29
CA SER A 74 2.85 5.56 -1.41
C SER A 74 3.86 4.98 -0.41
N VAL A 75 3.58 3.81 0.16
CA VAL A 75 4.49 3.10 1.07
C VAL A 75 5.77 2.68 0.35
N GLY A 76 5.65 2.16 -0.87
CA GLY A 76 6.80 1.83 -1.71
C GLY A 76 7.69 3.04 -2.01
N HIS A 77 7.09 4.15 -2.47
CA HIS A 77 7.82 5.40 -2.72
C HIS A 77 8.50 5.95 -1.46
N PHE A 78 7.81 5.90 -0.32
CA PHE A 78 8.36 6.36 0.95
C PHE A 78 9.56 5.51 1.39
N TYR A 79 9.46 4.18 1.25
CA TYR A 79 10.57 3.27 1.51
C TYR A 79 11.78 3.57 0.61
N PHE A 80 11.59 3.72 -0.70
CA PHE A 80 12.67 4.08 -1.62
C PHE A 80 13.28 5.45 -1.32
N SER A 81 12.47 6.43 -0.87
CA SER A 81 12.94 7.79 -0.56
C SER A 81 13.74 7.86 0.75
N CYS A 82 13.38 7.07 1.76
CA CYS A 82 14.06 7.04 3.05
C CYS A 82 15.20 6.01 3.12
N GLY A 83 15.26 5.08 2.15
CA GLY A 83 16.27 4.03 2.05
C GLY A 83 16.11 2.90 3.08
N GLU A 84 16.78 1.77 2.81
CA GLU A 84 16.86 0.60 3.71
C GLU A 84 17.31 0.97 5.14
N THR A 85 18.08 2.04 5.30
CA THR A 85 18.62 2.46 6.60
C THR A 85 17.56 2.91 7.61
N VAL A 86 16.37 3.31 7.16
CA VAL A 86 15.28 3.77 8.04
C VAL A 86 14.31 2.63 8.37
N PHE A 87 14.20 1.62 7.49
CA PHE A 87 13.23 0.54 7.62
C PHE A 87 13.92 -0.82 7.76
N SER A 88 13.65 -1.50 8.87
CA SER A 88 14.16 -2.86 9.12
C SER A 88 13.47 -3.94 8.29
N VAL A 89 12.45 -3.60 7.51
CA VAL A 89 11.64 -4.54 6.71
C VAL A 89 11.40 -3.93 5.33
N ASN A 90 11.61 -4.71 4.27
CA ASN A 90 11.28 -4.30 2.91
C ASN A 90 9.77 -4.48 2.68
N PRO A 91 9.01 -3.41 2.33
CA PRO A 91 7.57 -3.52 2.07
C PRO A 91 7.26 -4.47 0.90
N ALA A 92 8.19 -4.70 -0.02
CA ALA A 92 8.00 -5.65 -1.11
C ALA A 92 7.91 -7.11 -0.61
N ASP A 93 8.58 -7.47 0.50
CA ASP A 93 8.45 -8.79 1.12
C ASP A 93 7.01 -8.98 1.62
N GLY A 94 6.50 -8.03 2.40
CA GLY A 94 5.12 -8.09 2.90
C GLY A 94 4.07 -8.09 1.79
N PHE A 95 4.35 -7.41 0.67
CA PHE A 95 3.49 -7.43 -0.51
C PHE A 95 3.50 -8.80 -1.16
N TYR A 96 4.67 -9.38 -1.36
CA TYR A 96 4.84 -10.72 -1.95
C TYR A 96 4.21 -11.80 -1.08
N ASP A 97 4.56 -11.87 0.20
CA ASP A 97 4.09 -12.86 1.17
C ASP A 97 2.56 -12.84 1.35
N SER A 98 1.93 -11.72 1.00
CA SER A 98 0.48 -11.52 1.12
C SER A 98 -0.28 -11.63 -0.21
N ASP A 99 0.30 -12.30 -1.22
CA ASP A 99 -0.25 -12.48 -2.58
C ASP A 99 -0.47 -11.17 -3.36
N GLY A 100 0.31 -10.12 -3.06
CA GLY A 100 0.17 -8.80 -3.68
C GLY A 100 0.25 -8.83 -5.20
N LEU A 101 1.14 -9.63 -5.77
CA LEU A 101 1.26 -9.82 -7.23
C LEU A 101 -0.05 -10.36 -7.84
N LEU A 102 -0.65 -11.38 -7.22
CA LEU A 102 -1.92 -11.93 -7.68
C LEU A 102 -3.05 -10.91 -7.52
N LEU A 103 -3.06 -10.15 -6.42
CA LEU A 103 -4.05 -9.10 -6.19
C LEU A 103 -4.00 -8.02 -7.27
N ALA A 104 -2.81 -7.55 -7.63
CA ALA A 104 -2.64 -6.56 -8.68
C ALA A 104 -3.13 -7.08 -10.04
N LEU A 105 -2.75 -8.31 -10.43
CA LEU A 105 -3.24 -8.93 -11.66
C LEU A 105 -4.76 -9.16 -11.62
N PHE A 106 -5.31 -9.55 -10.47
CA PHE A 106 -6.74 -9.74 -10.30
C PHE A 106 -7.51 -8.43 -10.44
N ALA A 107 -6.99 -7.34 -9.89
CA ALA A 107 -7.58 -6.02 -10.06
C ALA A 107 -7.57 -5.57 -11.53
N LEU A 108 -6.47 -5.80 -12.27
CA LEU A 108 -6.43 -5.57 -13.73
C LEU A 108 -7.43 -6.41 -14.51
N LYS A 109 -7.76 -7.61 -14.01
CA LYS A 109 -8.82 -8.45 -14.59
C LYS A 109 -10.21 -7.88 -14.30
N LYS A 110 -10.43 -7.38 -13.08
CA LYS A 110 -11.76 -7.04 -12.54
C LYS A 110 -12.23 -5.63 -12.86
N PHE A 111 -11.35 -4.64 -12.82
CA PHE A 111 -11.71 -3.22 -12.97
C PHE A 111 -11.44 -2.55 -14.33
N PRO A 112 -11.16 -3.23 -15.46
CA PRO A 112 -10.92 -2.54 -16.73
C PRO A 112 -12.21 -2.22 -17.51
N HIS A 113 -13.39 -2.30 -16.89
CA HIS A 113 -14.66 -2.36 -17.64
C HIS A 113 -15.27 -0.99 -17.94
N HIS A 114 -14.99 0.07 -17.19
CA HIS A 114 -15.56 1.38 -17.47
C HIS A 114 -14.47 2.43 -17.73
N ARG A 115 -14.30 2.76 -19.01
CA ARG A 115 -13.28 3.72 -19.49
C ARG A 115 -13.36 5.10 -18.81
N GLU A 116 -14.54 5.52 -18.39
CA GLU A 116 -14.83 6.86 -17.86
C GLU A 116 -14.91 6.90 -16.33
N HIS A 117 -14.84 5.76 -15.64
CA HIS A 117 -14.86 5.75 -14.18
C HIS A 117 -13.45 6.01 -13.65
N LYS A 118 -13.27 7.18 -13.05
CA LYS A 118 -11.99 7.62 -12.47
C LYS A 118 -11.39 6.58 -11.50
N HIS A 119 -12.23 5.87 -10.74
CA HIS A 119 -11.76 4.84 -9.80
C HIS A 119 -11.23 3.59 -10.51
N ASP A 120 -11.81 3.19 -11.64
CA ASP A 120 -11.32 2.07 -12.47
C ASP A 120 -9.93 2.41 -13.04
N GLN A 121 -9.78 3.62 -13.60
CA GLN A 121 -8.49 4.12 -14.10
C GLN A 121 -7.43 4.14 -13.00
N GLN A 122 -7.75 4.69 -11.82
CA GLN A 122 -6.82 4.77 -10.71
C GLN A 122 -6.43 3.40 -10.18
N ALA A 123 -7.37 2.46 -10.05
CA ALA A 123 -7.06 1.10 -9.64
C ALA A 123 -6.13 0.40 -10.64
N ALA A 124 -6.40 0.55 -11.95
CA ALA A 124 -5.54 0.01 -13.00
C ALA A 124 -4.14 0.63 -12.97
N TRP A 125 -4.06 1.95 -12.84
CA TRP A 125 -2.79 2.67 -12.76
C TRP A 125 -1.96 2.20 -11.57
N TYR A 126 -2.51 2.22 -10.35
CA TYR A 126 -1.75 1.80 -9.17
C TYR A 126 -1.36 0.32 -9.23
N ALA A 127 -2.21 -0.55 -9.79
CA ALA A 127 -1.84 -1.96 -10.00
C ALA A 127 -0.65 -2.10 -10.94
N LEU A 128 -0.64 -1.38 -12.07
CA LEU A 128 0.49 -1.39 -13.01
C LEU A 128 1.76 -0.81 -12.39
N ALA A 129 1.66 0.33 -11.71
CA ALA A 129 2.79 0.97 -11.04
C ALA A 129 3.40 0.07 -9.97
N LEU A 130 2.57 -0.62 -9.16
CA LEU A 130 3.04 -1.59 -8.17
C LEU A 130 3.79 -2.76 -8.83
N LEU A 131 3.25 -3.33 -9.91
CA LEU A 131 3.91 -4.40 -10.65
C LEU A 131 5.22 -3.92 -11.30
N ASN A 132 5.22 -2.73 -11.89
CA ASN A 132 6.39 -2.14 -12.53
C ASN A 132 7.50 -1.84 -11.52
N ALA A 133 7.16 -1.33 -10.34
CA ALA A 133 8.13 -1.06 -9.27
C ALA A 133 8.90 -2.32 -8.84
N LEU A 134 8.28 -3.50 -8.90
CA LEU A 134 8.94 -4.78 -8.56
C LEU A 134 9.96 -5.23 -9.60
N THR A 135 9.97 -4.62 -10.80
CA THR A 135 11.00 -4.90 -11.83
C THR A 135 12.35 -4.26 -11.51
N THR A 136 12.42 -3.38 -10.51
CA THR A 136 13.64 -2.66 -10.13
C THR A 136 14.63 -3.48 -9.31
N SER A 137 14.21 -4.63 -8.76
CA SER A 137 15.03 -5.54 -7.98
C SER A 137 14.99 -6.94 -8.59
N ASP A 138 16.16 -7.56 -8.78
CA ASP A 138 16.31 -8.84 -9.48
C ASP A 138 15.47 -9.97 -8.83
N TRP A 139 15.43 -10.02 -7.50
CA TRP A 139 14.68 -11.05 -6.78
C TRP A 139 13.17 -10.96 -7.03
N TYR A 140 12.58 -9.77 -6.85
CA TYR A 140 11.15 -9.57 -7.07
C TYR A 140 10.78 -9.62 -8.55
N HIS A 141 11.71 -9.24 -9.44
CA HIS A 141 11.50 -9.34 -10.89
C HIS A 141 11.32 -10.79 -11.35
N ILE A 142 12.13 -11.73 -10.86
CA ILE A 142 11.99 -13.16 -11.18
C ILE A 142 10.62 -13.68 -10.71
N GLN A 143 10.20 -13.31 -9.50
CA GLN A 143 8.91 -13.70 -8.94
C GLN A 143 7.75 -13.13 -9.75
N LEU A 144 7.81 -11.83 -10.09
CA LEU A 144 6.84 -11.15 -10.95
C LEU A 144 6.71 -11.87 -12.30
N ILE A 145 7.83 -12.20 -12.96
CA ILE A 145 7.84 -12.96 -14.21
C ILE A 145 7.10 -14.29 -14.03
N GLY A 146 7.44 -15.06 -12.99
CA GLY A 146 6.80 -16.35 -12.69
C GLY A 146 5.29 -16.22 -12.49
N THR A 147 4.84 -15.21 -11.75
CA THR A 147 3.41 -14.95 -11.51
C THR A 147 2.71 -14.50 -12.79
N VAL A 148 3.28 -13.57 -13.55
CA VAL A 148 2.72 -13.10 -14.83
C VAL A 148 2.58 -14.25 -15.82
N PHE A 149 3.55 -15.16 -15.89
CA PHE A 149 3.46 -16.36 -16.73
C PHE A 149 2.32 -17.27 -16.27
N SER A 150 2.31 -17.63 -14.99
CA SER A 150 1.36 -18.59 -14.42
C SER A 150 -0.09 -18.13 -14.47
N HIS A 151 -0.33 -16.81 -14.40
CA HIS A 151 -1.67 -16.23 -14.32
C HIS A 151 -2.11 -15.51 -15.59
N ARG A 152 -1.44 -15.75 -16.74
CA ARG A 152 -1.76 -15.08 -18.01
C ARG A 152 -1.78 -13.55 -17.85
N GLY A 153 -0.79 -13.00 -17.15
CA GLY A 153 -0.71 -11.58 -16.80
C GLY A 153 -0.53 -10.67 -18.00
N VAL A 154 0.20 -11.08 -19.05
CA VAL A 154 0.41 -10.27 -20.27
C VAL A 154 -0.91 -9.82 -20.91
N PRO A 155 -1.89 -10.72 -21.19
CA PRO A 155 -3.21 -10.30 -21.64
C PRO A 155 -3.93 -9.31 -20.72
N LEU A 156 -3.79 -9.45 -19.40
CA LEU A 156 -4.43 -8.55 -18.43
C LEU A 156 -3.82 -7.15 -18.48
N ILE A 157 -2.49 -7.08 -18.53
CA ILE A 157 -1.74 -5.84 -18.64
C ILE A 157 -2.05 -5.14 -19.98
N ALA A 158 -1.93 -5.86 -21.10
CA ALA A 158 -2.22 -5.32 -22.43
C ALA A 158 -3.67 -4.81 -22.55
N ARG A 159 -4.63 -5.54 -21.97
CA ARG A 159 -6.03 -5.12 -21.92
C ARG A 159 -6.22 -3.85 -21.09
N ALA A 160 -5.59 -3.75 -19.92
CA ALA A 160 -5.68 -2.56 -19.08
C ALA A 160 -5.16 -1.31 -19.81
N ILE A 161 -4.03 -1.45 -20.52
CA ILE A 161 -3.50 -0.39 -21.39
C ILE A 161 -4.53 -0.05 -22.47
N ALA A 162 -5.06 -1.04 -23.21
CA ALA A 162 -6.01 -0.79 -24.29
C ALA A 162 -7.32 -0.13 -23.84
N MET A 163 -7.75 -0.39 -22.61
CA MET A 163 -8.96 0.22 -22.05
C MET A 163 -8.74 1.67 -21.64
N HIS A 164 -7.54 2.02 -21.20
CA HIS A 164 -7.22 3.35 -20.68
C HIS A 164 -6.04 4.00 -21.39
N VAL A 165 -5.87 3.70 -22.69
CA VAL A 165 -4.75 4.17 -23.52
C VAL A 165 -4.72 5.69 -23.68
N GLN A 166 -5.81 6.38 -23.36
CA GLN A 166 -5.88 7.83 -23.31
C GLN A 166 -5.24 8.44 -22.05
N VAL A 167 -4.96 7.62 -21.02
CA VAL A 167 -4.31 8.04 -19.77
C VAL A 167 -2.82 7.73 -19.88
N GLU A 168 -2.01 8.77 -20.03
CA GLU A 168 -0.57 8.66 -20.29
C GLU A 168 0.15 7.83 -19.23
N GLU A 169 -0.19 8.02 -17.95
CA GLU A 169 0.45 7.32 -16.85
C GLU A 169 0.18 5.80 -16.90
N ILE A 170 -1.01 5.38 -17.34
CA ILE A 170 -1.35 3.96 -17.49
C ILE A 170 -0.58 3.35 -18.67
N ALA A 171 -0.51 4.07 -19.80
CA ALA A 171 0.25 3.61 -20.95
C ALA A 171 1.74 3.48 -20.62
N LEU A 172 2.32 4.49 -19.97
CA LEU A 172 3.74 4.50 -19.61
C LEU A 172 4.10 3.34 -18.68
N GLU A 173 3.40 3.22 -17.54
CA GLU A 173 3.65 2.16 -16.56
C GLU A 173 3.42 0.77 -17.17
N GLY A 174 2.36 0.63 -17.97
CA GLY A 174 2.02 -0.63 -18.61
C GLY A 174 3.03 -1.07 -19.67
N PHE A 175 3.47 -0.16 -20.55
CA PHE A 175 4.45 -0.51 -21.58
C PHE A 175 5.84 -0.75 -21.00
N GLN A 176 6.27 0.03 -20.00
CA GLN A 176 7.53 -0.23 -19.30
C GLN A 176 7.52 -1.60 -18.62
N LEU A 177 6.42 -1.95 -17.96
CA LEU A 177 6.25 -3.29 -17.37
C LEU A 177 6.33 -4.40 -18.43
N LEU A 178 5.64 -4.22 -19.57
CA LEU A 178 5.68 -5.20 -20.68
C LEU A 178 7.06 -5.30 -21.31
N GLU A 179 7.80 -4.20 -21.44
CA GLU A 179 9.19 -4.18 -21.91
C GLU A 179 10.09 -5.00 -20.96
N ARG A 180 9.95 -4.82 -19.65
CA ARG A 180 10.70 -5.59 -18.64
C ARG A 180 10.36 -7.07 -18.70
N ILE A 181 9.08 -7.43 -18.82
CA ILE A 181 8.63 -8.81 -18.99
C ILE A 181 9.16 -9.42 -20.30
N ALA A 182 9.24 -8.61 -21.37
CA ALA A 182 9.74 -9.04 -22.67
C ALA A 182 11.24 -9.41 -22.66
N THR A 183 11.99 -9.13 -21.59
CA THR A 183 13.36 -9.65 -21.45
C THR A 183 13.43 -11.18 -21.44
N VAL A 184 12.30 -11.86 -21.14
CA VAL A 184 12.17 -13.32 -21.18
C VAL A 184 11.46 -13.77 -22.45
N SER A 185 12.18 -14.49 -23.31
CA SER A 185 11.74 -14.90 -24.65
C SER A 185 10.44 -15.73 -24.67
N GLN A 186 10.10 -16.41 -23.57
CA GLN A 186 8.85 -17.18 -23.43
C GLN A 186 7.60 -16.30 -23.56
N PHE A 187 7.70 -14.99 -23.29
CA PHE A 187 6.58 -14.07 -23.45
C PHE A 187 6.39 -13.55 -24.87
N PHE A 188 7.37 -13.66 -25.77
CA PHE A 188 7.30 -13.06 -27.11
C PHE A 188 6.04 -13.46 -27.87
N ALA A 189 5.70 -14.75 -27.88
CA ALA A 189 4.50 -15.23 -28.55
C ALA A 189 3.21 -14.65 -27.94
N VAL A 190 3.17 -14.48 -26.63
CA VAL A 190 2.00 -13.93 -25.92
C VAL A 190 1.90 -12.42 -26.13
N ILE A 191 3.01 -11.69 -26.06
CA ILE A 191 3.07 -10.25 -26.33
C ILE A 191 2.58 -9.95 -27.76
N ASN A 192 3.09 -10.70 -28.75
CA ASN A 192 2.69 -10.53 -30.14
C ASN A 192 1.20 -10.83 -30.36
N ARG A 193 0.67 -11.91 -29.75
CA ARG A 193 -0.76 -12.26 -29.84
C ARG A 193 -1.70 -11.24 -29.19
N ASN A 194 -1.19 -10.38 -28.31
CA ASN A 194 -1.98 -9.31 -27.68
C ASN A 194 -1.75 -7.95 -28.35
N HIS A 195 -1.14 -7.90 -29.53
CA HIS A 195 -0.98 -6.69 -30.35
C HIS A 195 -0.33 -5.52 -29.60
N VAL A 196 0.59 -5.81 -28.67
CA VAL A 196 1.21 -4.79 -27.80
C VAL A 196 1.92 -3.71 -28.61
N LEU A 197 2.58 -4.08 -29.72
CA LEU A 197 3.26 -3.12 -30.60
C LEU A 197 2.28 -2.18 -31.31
N GLU A 198 1.17 -2.71 -31.84
CA GLU A 198 0.11 -1.89 -32.45
C GLU A 198 -0.51 -0.93 -31.43
N LEU A 199 -0.72 -1.43 -30.20
CA LEU A 199 -1.22 -0.63 -29.09
C LEU A 199 -0.24 0.49 -28.71
N ALA A 200 1.07 0.24 -28.73
CA ALA A 200 2.10 1.25 -28.48
C ALA A 200 2.10 2.34 -29.57
N TYR A 201 1.94 1.97 -30.84
CA TYR A 201 1.79 2.95 -31.92
C TYR A 201 0.52 3.79 -31.77
N HIS A 202 -0.58 3.17 -31.34
CA HIS A 202 -1.81 3.90 -31.05
C HIS A 202 -1.64 4.90 -29.90
N ALA A 203 -1.03 4.48 -28.79
CA ALA A 203 -0.72 5.38 -27.67
C ALA A 203 0.15 6.56 -28.12
N LEU A 204 1.22 6.28 -28.88
CA LEU A 204 2.09 7.32 -29.43
C LEU A 204 1.32 8.29 -30.35
N SER A 205 0.28 7.85 -31.05
CA SER A 205 -0.55 8.74 -31.88
C SER A 205 -1.44 9.68 -31.06
N LEU A 206 -1.79 9.31 -29.82
CA LEU A 206 -2.66 10.10 -28.94
C LEU A 206 -1.91 11.21 -28.19
N TYR A 207 -0.61 11.02 -27.92
CA TYR A 207 0.20 11.96 -27.12
C TYR A 207 1.08 12.90 -27.97
N LYS A 208 0.85 12.96 -29.28
CA LYS A 208 1.56 13.84 -30.21
C LYS A 208 1.09 15.29 -30.15
#